data_AF-A0A7M2XI23-F1
#
_entry.id   AF-A0A7M2XI23-F1
#
_cell.length_a   1.000
_cell.length_b   1.000
_cell.length_c   1.000
_cell.angle_alpha   90.00
_cell.angle_beta   90.00
_cell.angle_gamma   90.00
#
_symmetry.space_group_name_H-M   'P 1'
#
loop_
_entity.id
_entity.type
_entity.pdbx_description
1 polymer ?
#
loop_
_entity_poly.entity_id
_entity_poly.type
_entity_poly.pdbx_seq_one_letter_code
_entity_poly.pdbx_strand_id
1 'polypeptide(L)' 'MYVDVNGHTDAIGSYGYYQALSERRAGAVADYLADRSVMSGRLHVEGF' A
#
# COMPACT_ATOMS: atom_id res chain seq x y z
N MET A 1 17.88 -5.80 -2.54
CA MET A 1 17.33 -4.63 -1.81
C MET A 1 15.86 -4.52 -2.23
N TYR A 2 14.95 -4.67 -1.27
CA TYR A 2 13.49 -4.63 -1.43
C TYR A 2 12.94 -3.36 -0.79
N VAL A 3 11.78 -2.90 -1.24
CA VAL A 3 11.10 -1.70 -0.72
C VAL A 3 9.69 -2.11 -0.26
N ASP A 4 9.42 -1.93 1.03
CA ASP A 4 8.11 -2.23 1.64
C ASP A 4 7.24 -0.96 1.69
N VAL A 5 6.00 -1.07 1.22
CA VAL A 5 5.00 0.00 1.20
C VAL A 5 3.83 -0.41 2.09
N ASN A 6 3.76 0.18 3.29
CA ASN A 6 2.79 -0.17 4.32
C ASN A 6 1.74 0.94 4.51
N GLY A 7 0.46 0.64 4.27
CA GLY A 7 -0.65 1.54 4.53
C GLY A 7 -1.25 1.30 5.92
N HIS A 8 -1.38 2.35 6.74
CA HIS A 8 -2.07 2.30 8.03
C HIS A 8 -3.30 3.22 8.00
N THR A 9 -4.39 2.80 8.65
CA THR A 9 -5.60 3.60 8.81
C THR A 9 -6.05 3.70 10.27
N ASP A 10 -6.81 4.75 10.59
CA ASP A 10 -7.27 5.04 11.95
C ASP A 10 -8.37 4.04 12.36
N ALA A 11 -8.33 3.51 13.59
CA ALA A 11 -9.17 2.39 14.04
C ALA A 11 -10.66 2.69 14.30
N ILE A 12 -11.23 3.78 13.78
CA ILE A 12 -12.61 4.22 14.10
C ILE A 12 -13.62 3.73 13.04
N GLY A 13 -13.97 2.44 13.07
CA GLY A 13 -15.09 1.86 12.30
C GLY A 13 -14.88 0.40 11.89
N SER A 14 -15.63 -0.08 10.89
CA SER A 14 -15.63 -1.50 10.49
C SER A 14 -14.27 -1.93 9.91
N TYR A 15 -13.64 -2.93 10.55
CA TYR A 15 -12.35 -3.52 10.18
C TYR A 15 -12.20 -3.77 8.66
N GLY A 16 -13.25 -4.30 8.01
CA GLY A 16 -13.21 -4.59 6.57
C GLY A 16 -13.18 -3.36 5.66
N TYR A 17 -13.74 -2.23 6.09
CA TYR A 17 -13.67 -0.98 5.32
C TYR A 17 -12.27 -0.36 5.39
N TYR A 18 -11.63 -0.45 6.55
CA TYR A 18 -10.30 0.08 6.78
C TYR A 18 -9.20 -0.74 6.10
N GLN A 19 -9.31 -2.08 6.11
CA GLN A 19 -8.41 -2.95 5.35
C GLN A 19 -8.42 -2.61 3.85
N ALA A 20 -9.60 -2.48 3.24
CA ALA A 20 -9.71 -2.14 1.82
C ALA A 20 -9.18 -0.72 1.53
N LEU A 21 -9.31 0.21 2.48
CA LEU A 21 -8.78 1.57 2.36
C LEU A 21 -7.24 1.60 2.49
N SER A 22 -6.67 0.84 3.41
CA SER A 22 -5.22 0.77 3.61
C SER A 22 -4.53 0.11 2.40
N GLU A 23 -5.10 -0.96 1.86
CA GLU A 23 -4.64 -1.62 0.63
C GLU A 23 -4.68 -0.67 -0.59
N ARG A 24 -5.78 0.08 -0.77
CA ARG A 24 -5.91 1.06 -1.88
C ARG A 24 -4.88 2.18 -1.78
N ARG A 25 -4.62 2.69 -0.56
CA ARG A 25 -3.60 3.73 -0.34
C ARG A 25 -2.20 3.21 -0.62
N ALA A 26 -1.88 2.00 -0.16
CA ALA A 26 -0.59 1.38 -0.40
C ALA A 26 -0.38 1.08 -1.89
N GLY A 27 -1.42 0.63 -2.61
CA GLY A 27 -1.41 0.43 -4.06
C GLY A 27 -1.12 1.72 -4.84
N ALA A 28 -1.76 2.84 -4.48
CA ALA A 28 -1.53 4.12 -5.14
C ALA A 28 -0.06 4.61 -5.03
N VAL A 29 0.61 4.31 -3.91
CA VAL A 29 2.04 4.60 -3.73
C VAL A 29 2.89 3.68 -4.61
N ALA A 30 2.53 2.40 -4.69
CA ALA A 30 3.23 1.44 -5.52
C ALA A 30 3.18 1.81 -7.01
N ASP A 31 2.00 2.22 -7.50
CA ASP A 31 1.81 2.69 -8.88
C ASP A 31 2.69 3.92 -9.19
N TYR A 32 2.70 4.90 -8.28
CA TYR A 32 3.53 6.10 -8.42
C TYR A 32 5.05 5.82 -8.44
N LEU A 33 5.49 4.79 -7.72
CA LEU A 33 6.88 4.33 -7.72
C LEU A 33 7.21 3.52 -8.99
N ALA A 34 6.28 2.69 -9.47
CA ALA A 34 6.43 1.95 -10.72
C ALA A 34 6.61 2.91 -11.90
N ASP A 35 5.81 3.98 -11.97
CA ASP A 35 5.94 5.04 -12.98
C ASP A 35 7.29 5.76 -12.95
N ARG A 36 8.02 5.72 -11.82
CA ARG A 36 9.38 6.27 -11.66
C ARG A 36 10.49 5.26 -11.92
N SER A 37 10.20 4.20 -12.66
CA SER A 37 11.16 3.13 -13.00
C SER A 37 11.62 2.28 -11.82
N VAL A 38 10.86 2.23 -10.73
CA VAL A 38 11.04 1.19 -9.71
C VAL A 38 10.41 -0.08 -10.24
N MET A 39 11.22 -1.13 -10.44
CA MET A 39 10.69 -2.43 -10.89
C MET A 39 9.65 -2.94 -9.89
N SER A 40 8.42 -3.17 -10.36
CA SER A 40 7.29 -3.61 -9.53
C SER A 40 7.56 -4.89 -8.74
N GLY A 41 8.43 -5.77 -9.24
CA GLY A 41 8.90 -6.96 -8.52
C GLY A 41 9.77 -6.69 -7.27
N ARG A 42 10.05 -5.42 -6.97
CA ARG A 42 10.75 -4.98 -5.75
C ARG A 42 9.84 -4.30 -4.72
N LEU A 43 8.56 -4.12 -5.05
CA LEU A 43 7.57 -3.46 -4.21
C LEU A 43 6.69 -4.51 -3.53
N HIS A 44 6.73 -4.56 -2.20
CA HIS A 44 5.77 -5.31 -1.40
C HIS A 44 4.77 -4.32 -0.81
N VAL A 45 3.47 -4.57 -1.00
CA VAL A 45 2.39 -3.63 -0.67
C VAL A 45 1.44 -4.32 0.29
N GLU A 46 1.29 -3.77 1.50
CA GLU A 46 0.43 -4.33 2.53
C GLU A 46 -0.37 -3.22 3.24
N GLY A 47 -1.62 -3.53 3.60
CA GLY A 47 -2.51 -2.66 4.37
C GLY A 47 -2.82 -3.27 5.74
N PHE A 48 -2.82 -2.44 6.78
CA PHE A 48 -3.13 -2.79 8.18
C PHE A 48 -4.33 -2.01 8.73
#